data_AF-K1SPC9-F1
#
_entry.id   AF-K1SPC9-F1
#
_cell.length_a   1.000
_cell.length_b   1.000
_cell.length_c   1.000
_cell.angle_alpha   90.00
_cell.angle_beta   90.00
_cell.angle_gamma   90.00
#
_symmetry.space_group_name_H-M   'P 1'
#
loop_
_entity.id
_entity.type
_entity.pdbx_description
1 polymer ?
#
loop_
_entity_poly.entity_id
_entity_poly.type
_entity_poly.pdbx_seq_one_letter_code
_entity_poly.pdbx_strand_id
1 'polypeptide(L)'
;MIACPHSPDNVVPVETLAGTKVDQVCIGSCTNSSLFDMLKVAALLKGRTIAPGVSLSISPGSKQVLTMLADCGALTDILASG
;
A
#
# COMPACT_ATOMS: atom_id res chain seq x y z
N MET A 1 7.33 -7.56 10.98
CA MET A 1 7.69 -6.50 11.94
C MET A 1 6.98 -5.21 11.54
N ILE A 2 6.63 -4.36 12.51
CA ILE A 2 6.03 -3.04 12.30
C ILE A 2 6.58 -2.06 13.34
N ALA A 3 6.91 -0.84 12.92
CA ALA A 3 7.34 0.23 13.81
C ALA A 3 6.11 0.93 14.40
N CYS A 4 6.03 0.99 15.73
CA CYS A 4 4.97 1.64 16.47
C CYS A 4 5.27 3.13 16.71
N PRO A 5 4.24 3.96 16.85
CA PRO A 5 4.43 5.34 17.29
C PRO A 5 5.18 5.42 18.64
N HIS A 6 5.95 6.47 18.93
CA HIS A 6 6.34 7.60 18.07
C HIS A 6 7.83 7.53 17.64
N SER A 7 8.42 6.32 17.60
CA SER A 7 9.83 6.12 17.27
C SER A 7 10.02 5.00 16.24
N PRO A 8 10.86 5.17 15.20
CA PRO A 8 11.13 4.12 14.22
C PRO A 8 11.78 2.86 14.83
N ASP A 9 12.50 3.01 15.95
CA ASP A 9 13.15 1.89 16.63
C ASP A 9 12.19 1.06 17.51
N ASN A 10 10.95 1.53 17.71
CA ASN A 10 9.94 0.81 18.46
C ASN A 10 9.27 -0.28 17.60
N VAL A 11 10.00 -1.36 17.32
CA VAL A 11 9.57 -2.39 16.36
C VAL A 11 9.03 -3.64 17.05
N VAL A 12 7.81 -4.07 16.69
CA VAL A 12 7.16 -5.28 17.23
C VAL A 12 6.72 -6.24 16.11
N PRO A 13 6.47 -7.53 16.41
CA PRO A 13 5.81 -8.44 15.48
C PRO A 13 4.41 -7.92 15.11
N VAL A 14 3.98 -8.06 13.85
CA VAL A 14 2.70 -7.50 13.38
C VAL A 14 1.51 -8.13 14.10
N GLU A 15 1.62 -9.42 14.46
CA GLU A 15 0.59 -10.18 15.17
C GLU A 15 0.20 -9.58 16.52
N THR A 16 1.12 -8.88 17.22
CA THR A 16 0.83 -8.30 18.54
C THR A 16 -0.10 -7.09 18.44
N LEU A 17 -0.32 -6.55 17.25
CA LEU A 17 -1.19 -5.40 16.99
C LEU A 17 -2.49 -5.80 16.26
N ALA A 18 -2.78 -7.10 16.13
CA ALA A 18 -4.01 -7.57 15.50
C ALA A 18 -5.25 -6.96 16.18
N GLY A 19 -6.20 -6.50 15.38
CA GLY A 19 -7.42 -5.83 15.87
C GLY A 19 -7.28 -4.31 16.08
N THR A 20 -6.08 -3.74 15.94
CA THR A 20 -5.89 -2.29 15.96
C THR A 20 -6.64 -1.66 14.77
N LYS A 21 -7.53 -0.72 15.06
CA LYS A 21 -8.26 0.02 14.01
C LYS A 21 -7.29 0.90 13.22
N VAL A 22 -7.45 0.91 11.90
CA VAL A 22 -6.71 1.78 10.98
C VAL A 22 -7.72 2.58 10.17
N ASP A 23 -7.58 3.91 10.18
CA ASP A 23 -8.45 4.81 9.41
C ASP A 23 -7.81 5.20 8.06
N GLN A 24 -6.48 5.14 7.96
CA GLN A 24 -5.73 5.50 6.76
C GLN A 24 -4.53 4.58 6.53
N VAL A 25 -4.34 4.19 5.27
CA VAL A 25 -3.16 3.45 4.81
C VAL A 25 -2.49 4.24 3.68
N CYS A 26 -1.19 4.46 3.80
CA CYS A 26 -0.40 5.13 2.77
C CYS A 26 0.68 4.17 2.28
N ILE A 27 0.71 3.91 0.97
CA ILE A 27 1.70 3.05 0.33
C ILE A 27 2.41 3.86 -0.74
N GLY A 28 3.73 3.74 -0.80
CA GLY A 28 4.54 4.54 -1.70
C GLY A 28 5.16 5.75 -1.00
N SER A 29 6.43 5.61 -0.66
CA SER A 29 7.28 6.69 -0.14
C SER A 29 8.61 6.70 -0.90
N CYS A 30 9.59 7.50 -0.47
CA CYS A 30 10.95 7.43 -1.02
C CYS A 30 11.60 6.04 -0.88
N THR A 31 11.09 5.17 0.00
CA THR A 31 11.70 3.86 0.29
C THR A 31 11.00 2.66 -0.36
N ASN A 32 9.72 2.78 -0.71
CA ASN A 32 8.88 1.63 -1.10
C ASN A 32 7.83 2.03 -2.14
N SER A 33 8.32 2.59 -3.25
CA SER A 33 7.50 3.09 -4.36
C SER A 33 8.00 2.64 -5.74
N SER A 34 8.87 1.62 -5.77
CA SER A 34 9.35 1.02 -7.02
C SER A 34 8.22 0.30 -7.75
N LEU A 35 8.42 -0.02 -9.04
CA LEU A 35 7.47 -0.83 -9.79
C LEU A 35 7.18 -2.17 -9.10
N PHE A 36 8.20 -2.82 -8.56
CA PHE A 36 8.04 -4.11 -7.88
C PHE A 36 7.15 -3.99 -6.65
N ASP A 37 7.27 -2.91 -5.89
CA ASP A 37 6.42 -2.64 -4.73
C ASP A 37 4.96 -2.44 -5.17
N MET A 38 4.74 -1.62 -6.20
CA MET A 38 3.40 -1.32 -6.71
C MET A 38 2.71 -2.55 -7.32
N LEU A 39 3.47 -3.43 -8.00
CA LEU A 39 2.92 -4.69 -8.52
C LEU A 39 2.45 -5.64 -7.41
N LYS A 40 3.16 -5.68 -6.27
CA LYS A 40 2.68 -6.44 -5.09
C LYS A 40 1.38 -5.87 -4.55
N VAL A 41 1.28 -4.55 -4.47
CA VAL A 41 0.05 -3.86 -4.03
C VAL A 41 -1.10 -4.21 -4.96
N ALA A 42 -0.92 -4.06 -6.27
CA ALA A 42 -1.92 -4.41 -7.27
C ALA A 42 -2.36 -5.88 -7.15
N ALA A 43 -1.42 -6.81 -6.98
CA ALA A 43 -1.73 -8.24 -6.83
C ALA A 43 -2.52 -8.54 -5.55
N LEU A 44 -2.24 -7.84 -4.44
CA LEU A 44 -2.99 -7.99 -3.18
C LEU A 44 -4.40 -7.41 -3.27
N LEU A 45 -4.57 -6.31 -4.00
CA LEU A 45 -5.85 -5.61 -4.16
C LEU A 45 -6.76 -6.21 -5.23
N LYS A 46 -6.19 -6.94 -6.21
CA LYS A 46 -6.94 -7.53 -7.33
C LYS A 46 -8.14 -8.34 -6.84
N GLY A 47 -9.33 -7.94 -7.29
CA GLY A 47 -10.60 -8.61 -6.94
C GLY A 47 -11.06 -8.39 -5.50
N ARG A 48 -10.45 -7.46 -4.77
CA ARG A 48 -10.84 -7.06 -3.41
C ARG A 48 -11.27 -5.60 -3.39
N THR A 49 -11.97 -5.23 -2.33
CA THR A 49 -12.40 -3.85 -2.08
C THR A 49 -11.85 -3.40 -0.74
N ILE A 50 -11.41 -2.14 -0.67
CA ILE A 50 -10.95 -1.52 0.56
C ILE A 50 -12.09 -1.48 1.58
N ALA A 51 -11.75 -1.77 2.84
CA ALA A 51 -12.72 -1.81 3.92
C ALA A 51 -13.40 -0.43 4.09
N PRO A 52 -14.74 -0.38 4.32
CA PRO A 52 -15.44 0.88 4.55
C PRO A 52 -14.81 1.66 5.71
N GLY A 53 -14.62 2.96 5.50
CA GLY A 53 -14.02 3.85 6.51
C GLY A 53 -12.48 3.85 6.53
N VAL A 54 -11.83 3.09 5.65
CA VAL A 54 -10.37 3.16 5.46
C VAL A 54 -10.06 3.96 4.20
N SER A 55 -9.22 4.99 4.32
CA SER A 55 -8.69 5.74 3.19
C SER A 55 -7.35 5.16 2.74
N LEU A 56 -7.26 4.67 1.51
CA LEU A 56 -6.02 4.17 0.93
C LEU A 56 -5.42 5.20 -0.02
N SER A 57 -4.16 5.57 0.21
CA SER A 57 -3.36 6.40 -0.70
C SER A 57 -2.20 5.58 -1.26
N ILE A 58 -2.06 5.59 -2.59
CA ILE A 58 -0.96 4.92 -3.30
C ILE A 58 -0.18 5.94 -4.13
N SER A 59 1.12 6.03 -3.87
CA SER A 59 2.02 7.01 -4.50
C SER A 59 3.20 6.32 -5.21
N PRO A 60 3.11 6.10 -6.54
CA PRO A 60 4.21 5.57 -7.33
C PRO A 60 5.46 6.47 -7.27
N GLY A 61 6.65 5.87 -7.28
CA GLY A 61 7.90 6.59 -7.00
C GLY A 61 8.36 7.52 -8.11
N SER A 62 7.80 7.38 -9.30
CA SER A 62 8.07 8.25 -10.43
C SER A 62 6.94 8.17 -11.46
N LYS A 63 6.96 9.13 -12.40
CA LYS A 63 6.09 9.08 -13.59
C LYS A 63 6.28 7.78 -14.39
N GLN A 64 7.52 7.30 -14.50
CA GLN A 64 7.82 6.07 -15.22
C GLN A 64 7.15 4.86 -14.56
N VAL A 65 7.20 4.75 -13.23
CA VAL A 65 6.52 3.65 -12.52
C VAL A 65 5.01 3.71 -12.74
N LEU A 66 4.42 4.91 -12.64
CA LEU A 66 2.99 5.10 -12.90
C LEU A 66 2.61 4.67 -14.33
N THR A 67 3.40 5.05 -15.34
CA THR A 67 3.18 4.64 -16.74
C THR A 67 3.25 3.12 -16.89
N MET A 68 4.27 2.47 -16.31
CA MET A 68 4.42 1.01 -16.39
C MET A 68 3.26 0.26 -15.72
N LEU A 69 2.70 0.78 -14.62
CA LEU A 69 1.51 0.22 -13.99
C LEU A 69 0.28 0.33 -14.88
N ALA A 70 0.13 1.44 -15.60
CA ALA A 70 -0.95 1.61 -16.56
C ALA A 70 -0.80 0.63 -17.74
N ASP A 71 0.40 0.51 -18.29
CA ASP A 71 0.68 -0.34 -19.46
C ASP A 71 0.43 -1.84 -19.19
N CYS A 72 0.75 -2.31 -17.98
CA CYS A 72 0.51 -3.71 -17.60
C CYS A 72 -0.87 -3.98 -16.97
N GLY A 73 -1.72 -2.96 -16.84
CA GLY A 73 -3.07 -3.09 -16.25
C GLY A 73 -3.11 -3.15 -14.71
N ALA A 74 -1.96 -3.15 -14.04
CA ALA A 74 -1.88 -3.15 -12.58
C ALA A 74 -2.50 -1.89 -11.94
N LEU A 75 -2.43 -0.74 -12.63
CA LEU A 75 -3.10 0.48 -12.19
C LEU A 75 -4.63 0.27 -12.12
N THR A 76 -5.21 -0.46 -13.06
CA THR A 76 -6.65 -0.79 -13.07
C THR A 76 -7.03 -1.67 -11.90
N ASP A 77 -6.21 -2.68 -11.57
CA ASP A 77 -6.43 -3.54 -10.40
C ASP A 77 -6.44 -2.72 -9.09
N ILE A 78 -5.58 -1.69 -9.00
CA ILE A 78 -5.53 -0.76 -7.87
C ILE A 78 -6.81 0.09 -7.81
N LEU A 79 -7.16 0.78 -8.92
CA LEU A 79 -8.31 1.69 -8.98
C LEU A 79 -9.64 0.96 -8.75
N ALA A 80 -9.74 -0.29 -9.18
CA ALA A 80 -10.94 -1.10 -9.00
C ALA A 80 -11.20 -1.49 -7.53
N SER A 81 -10.20 -1.36 -6.64
CA SER A 81 -10.35 -1.71 -5.23
C SER A 81 -11.12 -0.67 -4.40
N GLY A 82 -11.47 0.47 -4.99
CA GLY A 82 -12.10 1.60 -4.31
C GLY A 82 -11.09 2.58 -3.74
#